data_AF-A0ABD1YHI6-F1
#
_entry.id   AF-A0ABD1YHI6-F1
#
_cell.length_a   1.000
_cell.length_b   1.000
_cell.length_c   1.000
_cell.angle_alpha   90.00
_cell.angle_beta   90.00
_cell.angle_gamma   90.00
#
_symmetry.space_group_name_H-M   'P 1'
#
loop_
_entity.id
_entity.type
_entity.pdbx_description
1 polymer ?
#
loop_
_entity_poly.entity_id
_entity_poly.type
_entity_poly.pdbx_seq_one_letter_code
_entity_poly.pdbx_strand_id
1 'polypeptide(L)'
;MLGVIGHRFSCAPLDNVREKSGNEKRRRRVIWVSASGAAVAGGGEEREVRSIRTTSAAEPTGGFVKPLSDFYPRLPCRHCKGRGEVVCDKCIGEGKLSRGGWHKKNPVDLDRIIGSKWTAMERTFGWRHFRVHSKKRGNGKEWFVEMSATCDESTRFWVNAKNLKERERWSMGWLQKTEILAAKGEKNTSSNQVCKACKGQGLLPCICKLRPDDELTLDIINI
;
A
#
# COMPACT_ATOMS: atom_id res chain seq x y z
N MET A 1 68.58 0.76 19.48
CA MET A 1 67.70 1.50 18.55
C MET A 1 66.92 0.48 17.75
N LEU A 2 65.59 0.62 17.76
CA LEU A 2 64.60 -0.39 17.38
C LEU A 2 64.58 -0.63 15.86
N GLY A 3 64.61 -1.91 15.48
CA GLY A 3 64.41 -2.37 14.11
C GLY A 3 62.94 -2.37 13.74
N VAL A 4 62.61 -1.77 12.58
CA VAL A 4 61.25 -1.67 12.05
C VAL A 4 60.99 -2.89 11.16
N ILE A 5 60.17 -3.82 11.64
CA ILE A 5 59.75 -5.01 10.90
C ILE A 5 58.59 -4.62 9.99
N GLY A 6 58.87 -4.42 8.70
CA GLY A 6 57.87 -4.22 7.65
C GLY A 6 57.08 -5.50 7.39
N HIS A 7 55.84 -5.56 7.86
CA HIS A 7 54.90 -6.62 7.49
C HIS A 7 54.37 -6.36 6.08
N ARG A 8 54.89 -7.12 5.11
CA ARG A 8 54.28 -7.30 3.79
C ARG A 8 53.05 -8.20 3.95
N PHE A 9 51.86 -7.63 3.94
CA PHE A 9 50.65 -8.42 3.69
C PHE A 9 50.51 -8.65 2.19
N SER A 10 50.84 -9.87 1.79
CA SER A 10 50.61 -10.41 0.45
C SER A 10 49.13 -10.74 0.31
N CYS A 11 48.39 -9.98 -0.50
CA CYS A 11 47.03 -10.35 -0.90
C CYS A 11 47.11 -11.33 -2.08
N ALA A 12 46.72 -12.57 -1.82
CA ALA A 12 46.49 -13.57 -2.86
C ALA A 12 45.30 -13.16 -3.77
N PRO A 13 45.32 -13.54 -5.05
CA PRO A 13 44.23 -13.28 -5.98
C PRO A 13 43.08 -14.26 -5.70
N LEU A 14 41.87 -13.73 -5.50
CA LEU A 14 40.66 -14.54 -5.52
C LEU A 14 40.02 -14.51 -6.90
N ASP A 15 39.74 -15.72 -7.37
CA ASP A 15 39.38 -16.11 -8.71
C ASP A 15 38.13 -15.45 -9.29
N ASN A 16 38.22 -15.18 -10.59
CA ASN A 16 37.12 -14.83 -11.49
C ASN A 16 36.13 -16.01 -11.60
N VAL A 17 35.02 -15.96 -10.84
CA VAL A 17 33.86 -16.81 -11.10
C VAL A 17 32.92 -16.08 -12.07
N ARG A 18 33.06 -16.48 -13.33
CA ARG A 18 32.18 -16.12 -14.46
C ARG A 18 30.87 -16.92 -14.35
N GLU A 19 29.84 -16.33 -13.75
CA GLU A 19 28.50 -16.93 -13.78
C GLU A 19 27.76 -16.63 -15.09
N LYS A 20 27.42 -17.69 -15.81
CA LYS A 20 26.61 -17.68 -17.03
C LYS A 20 25.14 -17.52 -16.67
N SER A 21 24.49 -16.53 -17.27
CA SER A 21 23.04 -16.32 -17.19
C SER A 21 22.28 -17.41 -17.96
N GLY A 22 21.67 -18.35 -17.21
CA GLY A 22 20.68 -19.31 -17.72
C GLY A 22 19.26 -18.76 -17.55
N ASN A 23 18.56 -18.59 -18.67
CA ASN A 23 17.19 -18.09 -18.75
C ASN A 23 16.21 -19.27 -18.75
N GLU A 24 15.62 -19.62 -17.61
CA GLU A 24 14.64 -20.72 -17.51
C GLU A 24 13.24 -20.16 -17.22
N LYS A 25 12.41 -20.09 -18.26
CA LYS A 25 11.01 -19.67 -18.22
C LYS A 25 10.15 -20.72 -17.51
N ARG A 26 9.82 -20.52 -16.23
CA ARG A 26 8.86 -21.37 -15.51
C ARG A 26 7.41 -20.90 -15.75
N ARG A 27 6.74 -21.54 -16.73
CA ARG A 27 5.27 -21.54 -16.86
C ARG A 27 4.67 -22.18 -15.60
N ARG A 28 3.92 -21.42 -14.80
CA ARG A 28 3.04 -21.98 -13.76
C ARG A 28 1.69 -22.31 -14.40
N ARG A 29 1.36 -23.60 -14.47
CA ARG A 29 -0.02 -24.08 -14.63
C ARG A 29 -0.74 -23.80 -13.32
N VAL A 30 -1.89 -23.13 -13.42
CA VAL A 30 -2.85 -23.01 -12.33
C VAL A 30 -3.66 -24.32 -12.34
N ILE A 31 -3.48 -25.14 -11.31
CA ILE A 31 -4.32 -26.29 -11.04
C ILE A 31 -5.47 -25.79 -10.17
N TRP A 32 -6.70 -25.91 -10.67
CA TRP A 32 -7.91 -25.71 -9.89
C TRP A 32 -8.09 -26.90 -8.95
N VAL A 33 -8.16 -26.63 -7.65
CA VAL A 33 -8.56 -27.63 -6.65
C VAL A 33 -10.05 -27.43 -6.40
N SER A 34 -10.86 -28.36 -6.90
CA SER A 34 -12.27 -28.48 -6.58
C SER A 34 -12.42 -29.03 -5.17
N ALA A 35 -13.09 -28.29 -4.29
CA ALA A 35 -13.49 -28.77 -2.98
C ALA A 35 -14.81 -29.54 -3.11
N SER A 36 -14.75 -30.85 -2.97
CA SER A 36 -15.89 -31.72 -2.72
C SER A 36 -16.13 -31.75 -1.21
N GLY A 37 -17.27 -31.23 -0.76
CA GLY A 37 -17.71 -31.23 0.63
C GLY A 37 -18.96 -32.11 0.80
N ALA A 38 -18.87 -33.05 1.73
CA ALA A 38 -19.74 -34.21 1.93
C ALA A 38 -21.20 -33.89 2.33
N ALA A 39 -22.11 -34.74 1.85
CA ALA A 39 -23.46 -34.91 2.37
C ALA A 39 -23.44 -35.83 3.59
N VAL A 40 -24.08 -35.41 4.68
CA VAL A 40 -24.44 -36.26 5.83
C VAL A 40 -25.93 -36.12 6.07
N ALA A 41 -26.61 -37.25 5.95
CA ALA A 41 -28.02 -37.44 6.26
C ALA A 41 -28.18 -37.64 7.78
N GLY A 42 -29.19 -37.01 8.35
CA GLY A 42 -29.64 -37.23 9.72
C GLY A 42 -31.10 -36.81 9.83
N GLY A 43 -31.99 -37.80 9.82
CA GLY A 43 -33.41 -37.64 10.10
C GLY A 43 -33.66 -37.47 11.60
N GLY A 44 -34.66 -36.66 11.94
CA GLY A 44 -35.12 -36.40 13.29
C GLY A 44 -36.45 -35.67 13.21
N GLU A 45 -37.50 -36.46 13.28
CA GLU A 45 -38.91 -36.08 13.35
C GLU A 45 -39.20 -35.49 14.72
N GLU A 46 -39.74 -34.27 14.79
CA GLU A 46 -40.51 -33.84 15.97
C GLU A 46 -41.49 -32.71 15.62
N ARG A 47 -42.71 -32.91 16.12
CA ARG A 47 -43.95 -32.24 15.79
C ARG A 47 -44.35 -31.40 16.99
N GLU A 48 -44.28 -30.08 16.91
CA GLU A 48 -44.81 -29.21 17.97
C GLU A 48 -45.68 -28.06 17.44
N VAL A 49 -46.98 -28.38 17.52
CA VAL A 49 -48.17 -27.58 17.83
C VAL A 49 -47.99 -26.06 18.08
N ARG A 50 -48.70 -25.29 17.24
CA ARG A 50 -49.43 -24.02 17.51
C ARG A 50 -48.92 -23.08 18.62
N SER A 51 -48.58 -21.86 18.22
CA SER A 51 -49.23 -20.66 18.80
C SER A 51 -49.00 -19.43 17.89
N ILE A 52 -49.99 -19.14 17.04
CA ILE A 52 -50.05 -17.89 16.29
C ILE A 52 -50.66 -16.86 17.25
N ARG A 53 -49.84 -15.97 17.80
CA ARG A 53 -50.32 -14.73 18.41
C ARG A 53 -50.29 -13.65 17.35
N THR A 54 -51.42 -13.53 16.66
CA THR A 54 -51.79 -12.40 15.82
C THR A 54 -51.90 -11.17 16.72
N THR A 55 -50.93 -10.26 16.65
CA THR A 55 -51.10 -8.91 17.17
C THR A 55 -51.63 -8.06 16.04
N SER A 56 -52.93 -7.78 16.13
CA SER A 56 -53.66 -6.84 15.29
C SER A 56 -53.09 -5.43 15.45
N ALA A 57 -52.32 -4.97 14.47
CA ALA A 57 -52.03 -3.57 14.30
C ALA A 57 -52.75 -3.08 13.03
N ALA A 58 -53.91 -2.46 13.24
CA ALA A 58 -54.13 -1.13 12.69
C ALA A 58 -53.92 -0.96 11.18
N GLU A 59 -54.73 -1.55 10.29
CA GLU A 59 -54.72 -1.12 8.88
C GLU A 59 -55.38 0.26 8.75
N PRO A 60 -54.69 1.30 8.22
CA PRO A 60 -55.37 2.45 7.65
C PRO A 60 -55.85 2.08 6.25
N THR A 61 -57.17 2.02 6.12
CA THR A 61 -57.89 1.94 4.85
C THR A 61 -57.70 3.24 4.06
N GLY A 62 -57.32 3.14 2.78
CA GLY A 62 -57.49 4.22 1.81
C GLY A 62 -56.20 4.79 1.20
N GLY A 63 -55.63 4.06 0.23
CA GLY A 63 -54.58 4.57 -0.64
C GLY A 63 -54.31 3.62 -1.81
N PHE A 64 -55.13 3.67 -2.87
CA PHE A 64 -55.00 2.85 -4.09
C PHE A 64 -53.72 3.17 -4.89
N VAL A 65 -52.98 4.21 -4.52
CA VAL A 65 -51.70 4.56 -5.14
C VAL A 65 -50.59 4.21 -4.15
N LYS A 66 -49.87 3.12 -4.40
CA LYS A 66 -48.60 2.88 -3.72
C LYS A 66 -47.70 4.09 -3.97
N PRO A 67 -47.08 4.69 -2.94
CA PRO A 67 -46.20 5.83 -3.13
C PRO A 67 -45.08 5.45 -4.11
N LEU A 68 -44.70 6.37 -5.00
CA LEU A 68 -43.64 6.14 -6.00
C LEU A 68 -42.32 5.61 -5.39
N SER A 69 -42.11 5.84 -4.09
CA SER A 69 -40.98 5.31 -3.32
C SER A 69 -40.91 3.78 -3.27
N ASP A 70 -42.04 3.09 -3.42
CA ASP A 70 -42.09 1.61 -3.40
C ASP A 70 -41.66 1.00 -4.73
N PHE A 71 -41.83 1.74 -5.84
CA PHE A 71 -41.44 1.29 -7.17
C PHE A 71 -39.98 1.59 -7.51
N TYR A 72 -39.37 2.55 -6.81
CA TYR A 72 -37.97 2.91 -6.97
C TYR A 72 -37.24 2.76 -5.64
N PRO A 73 -36.81 1.53 -5.27
CA PRO A 73 -35.96 1.35 -4.11
C PRO A 73 -34.75 2.27 -4.28
N ARG A 74 -34.48 3.11 -3.26
CA ARG A 74 -33.34 4.02 -3.26
C ARG A 74 -32.09 3.21 -3.57
N LEU A 75 -31.57 3.37 -4.79
CA LEU A 75 -30.42 2.61 -5.27
C LEU A 75 -29.27 2.81 -4.28
N PRO A 76 -28.65 1.73 -3.77
CA PRO A 76 -27.56 1.87 -2.82
C PRO A 76 -26.46 2.72 -3.46
N CYS A 77 -25.94 3.67 -2.69
CA CYS A 77 -24.92 4.59 -3.19
C CYS A 77 -23.76 3.79 -3.81
N ARG A 78 -23.35 4.13 -5.05
CA ARG A 78 -22.28 3.41 -5.77
C ARG A 78 -20.94 3.40 -5.02
N HIS A 79 -20.71 4.37 -4.13
CA HIS A 79 -19.46 4.52 -3.39
C HIS A 79 -19.43 3.69 -2.10
N CYS A 80 -20.49 3.74 -1.27
CA CYS A 80 -20.53 2.99 0.01
C CYS A 80 -21.34 1.70 -0.03
N LYS A 81 -22.07 1.44 -1.13
CA LYS A 81 -23.00 0.30 -1.30
C LYS A 81 -24.01 0.17 -0.15
N GLY A 82 -24.44 1.30 0.40
CA GLY A 82 -25.39 1.35 1.52
C GLY A 82 -24.77 1.36 2.92
N ARG A 83 -23.44 1.20 3.06
CA ARG A 83 -22.77 1.22 4.39
C ARG A 83 -22.62 2.61 5.00
N GLY A 84 -22.76 3.67 4.20
CA GLY A 84 -22.55 5.04 4.66
C GLY A 84 -21.09 5.44 4.87
N GLU A 85 -20.16 4.49 4.82
CA GLU A 85 -18.72 4.72 5.01
C GLU A 85 -17.90 4.13 3.84
N VAL A 86 -16.75 4.73 3.59
CA VAL A 86 -15.77 4.29 2.58
C VAL A 86 -14.40 4.14 3.21
N VAL A 87 -13.61 3.17 2.71
CA VAL A 87 -12.24 2.97 3.17
C VAL A 87 -11.41 4.20 2.81
N CYS A 88 -10.57 4.67 3.72
CA CYS A 88 -9.71 5.81 3.47
C CYS A 88 -8.64 5.45 2.44
N ASP A 89 -8.66 6.07 1.25
CA ASP A 89 -7.69 5.79 0.17
C ASP A 89 -6.23 6.09 0.54
N LYS A 90 -6.02 6.95 1.53
CA LYS A 90 -4.69 7.44 1.94
C LYS A 90 -3.95 6.43 2.81
N CYS A 91 -4.64 5.82 3.77
CA CYS A 91 -4.09 4.75 4.62
C CYS A 91 -4.61 3.36 4.25
N ILE A 92 -5.43 3.25 3.20
CA ILE A 92 -5.99 1.97 2.71
C ILE A 92 -6.73 1.21 3.83
N GLY A 93 -7.38 1.93 4.74
CA GLY A 93 -8.11 1.32 5.86
C GLY A 93 -7.32 1.08 7.14
N GLU A 94 -6.00 1.24 7.15
CA GLU A 94 -5.17 0.95 8.34
C GLU A 94 -5.26 2.02 9.44
N GLY A 95 -5.77 3.21 9.10
CA GLY A 95 -5.81 4.36 10.02
C GLY A 95 -4.45 5.01 10.28
N LYS A 96 -3.35 4.35 9.91
CA LYS A 96 -1.97 4.80 10.08
C LYS A 96 -1.30 4.95 8.72
N LEU A 97 -0.37 5.89 8.62
CA LEU A 97 0.41 6.11 7.40
C LEU A 97 1.77 5.41 7.53
N SER A 98 2.18 4.80 6.42
CA SER A 98 3.50 4.19 6.28
C SER A 98 4.62 5.23 6.47
N ARG A 99 5.85 4.73 6.64
CA ARG A 99 7.03 5.57 6.85
C ARG A 99 7.20 6.61 5.74
N GLY A 100 7.38 7.88 6.14
CA GLY A 100 7.48 9.03 5.24
C GLY A 100 6.15 9.64 4.81
N GLY A 101 5.09 9.40 5.60
CA GLY A 101 3.84 10.14 5.55
C GLY A 101 2.99 9.87 4.31
N TRP A 102 2.49 10.93 3.70
CA TRP A 102 1.46 10.86 2.66
C TRP A 102 1.93 10.30 1.32
N HIS A 103 3.21 10.45 1.01
CA HIS A 103 3.71 10.07 -0.32
C HIS A 103 4.07 8.59 -0.35
N LYS A 104 3.38 7.80 -1.17
CA LYS A 104 3.70 6.37 -1.35
C LYS A 104 5.07 6.14 -2.03
N LYS A 105 5.58 7.17 -2.72
CA LYS A 105 6.83 7.14 -3.50
C LYS A 105 7.78 8.23 -3.03
N ASN A 106 9.06 8.07 -3.31
CA ASN A 106 10.03 9.14 -3.09
C ASN A 106 9.82 10.26 -4.11
N PRO A 107 9.78 11.53 -3.68
CA PRO A 107 9.86 12.64 -4.61
C PRO A 107 11.27 12.65 -5.22
N VAL A 108 11.35 12.42 -6.52
CA VAL A 108 12.62 12.44 -7.27
C VAL A 108 12.55 13.62 -8.22
N ASP A 109 13.27 14.68 -7.87
CA ASP A 109 13.49 15.84 -8.74
C ASP A 109 14.80 15.61 -9.51
N LEU A 110 14.69 15.43 -10.83
CA LEU A 110 15.84 15.13 -11.69
C LEU A 110 16.81 16.31 -11.78
N ASP A 111 16.36 17.55 -11.59
CA ASP A 111 17.22 18.72 -11.69
C ASP A 111 18.12 18.87 -10.47
N ARG A 112 17.61 18.49 -9.30
CA ARG A 112 18.32 18.54 -8.02
C ARG A 112 18.85 17.19 -7.55
N ILE A 113 18.90 16.19 -8.44
CA ILE A 113 19.30 14.83 -8.09
C ILE A 113 20.80 14.67 -7.89
N ILE A 114 21.63 15.48 -8.55
CA ILE A 114 23.09 15.40 -8.43
C ILE A 114 23.49 15.83 -7.02
N GLY A 115 24.34 15.04 -6.36
CA GLY A 115 24.75 15.26 -4.98
C GLY A 115 23.73 14.83 -3.92
N SER A 116 22.54 14.38 -4.33
CA SER A 116 21.53 13.86 -3.40
C SER A 116 21.99 12.56 -2.73
N LYS A 117 21.47 12.34 -1.52
CA LYS A 117 21.84 11.23 -0.63
C LYS A 117 20.75 10.18 -0.67
N TRP A 118 21.13 8.92 -0.72
CA TRP A 118 20.20 7.80 -0.82
C TRP A 118 20.67 6.63 0.00
N THR A 119 19.72 5.95 0.63
CA THR A 119 19.96 4.73 1.39
C THR A 119 19.25 3.55 0.73
N ALA A 120 19.99 2.50 0.40
CA ALA A 120 19.46 1.24 -0.09
C ALA A 120 18.90 0.41 1.07
N MET A 121 17.66 -0.05 0.92
CA MET A 121 16.97 -0.88 1.92
C MET A 121 17.56 -2.30 1.93
N GLU A 122 18.03 -2.78 0.79
CA GLU A 122 18.84 -3.97 0.64
C GLU A 122 20.32 -3.60 0.44
N ARG A 123 21.25 -4.44 0.86
CA ARG A 123 22.67 -4.18 0.61
C ARG A 123 22.92 -4.29 -0.89
N THR A 124 23.48 -3.25 -1.48
CA THR A 124 23.88 -3.24 -2.90
C THR A 124 25.40 -3.16 -2.94
N PHE A 125 26.08 -4.13 -3.55
CA PHE A 125 27.55 -4.22 -3.54
C PHE A 125 28.16 -4.18 -2.12
N GLY A 126 27.47 -4.75 -1.12
CA GLY A 126 27.89 -4.70 0.29
C GLY A 126 27.58 -3.39 1.02
N TRP A 127 27.25 -2.33 0.30
CA TRP A 127 26.99 -0.99 0.85
C TRP A 127 25.50 -0.68 0.94
N ARG A 128 25.18 0.39 1.69
CA ARG A 128 23.79 0.90 1.84
C ARG A 128 23.69 2.40 1.58
N HIS A 129 24.74 3.16 1.83
CA HIS A 129 24.74 4.61 1.71
C HIS A 129 25.40 5.03 0.41
N PHE A 130 24.63 5.71 -0.44
CA PHE A 130 25.06 6.11 -1.76
C PHE A 130 24.81 7.59 -2.02
N ARG A 131 25.69 8.20 -2.80
CA ARG A 131 25.55 9.58 -3.28
C ARG A 131 25.49 9.59 -4.80
N VAL A 132 24.61 10.41 -5.34
CA VAL A 132 24.49 10.59 -6.80
C VAL A 132 25.60 11.51 -7.28
N HIS A 133 26.39 11.08 -8.28
CA HIS A 133 27.45 11.88 -8.89
C HIS A 133 27.04 12.48 -10.22
N SER A 134 26.42 11.69 -11.09
CA SER A 134 26.03 12.13 -12.42
C SER A 134 24.66 11.58 -12.81
N LYS A 135 24.04 12.20 -13.81
CA LYS A 135 22.81 11.71 -14.44
C LYS A 135 23.02 11.65 -15.95
N LYS A 136 22.51 10.61 -16.59
CA LYS A 136 22.57 10.41 -18.02
C LYS A 136 21.18 10.03 -18.54
N ARG A 137 20.83 10.56 -19.70
CA ARG A 137 19.64 10.12 -20.43
C ARG A 137 19.99 8.86 -21.22
N GLY A 138 19.22 7.80 -21.04
CA GLY A 138 19.38 6.58 -21.84
C GLY A 138 18.88 6.76 -23.27
N ASN A 139 18.95 5.70 -24.08
CA ASN A 139 18.50 5.70 -25.48
C ASN A 139 16.97 5.89 -25.67
N GLY A 140 16.24 6.25 -24.60
CA GLY A 140 14.80 6.49 -24.59
C GLY A 140 14.41 7.65 -23.67
N LYS A 141 13.24 7.56 -23.03
CA LYS A 141 12.74 8.56 -22.07
C LYS A 141 13.19 8.30 -20.62
N GLU A 142 14.09 7.34 -20.42
CA GLU A 142 14.53 6.94 -19.08
C GLU A 142 15.82 7.65 -18.68
N TRP A 143 15.87 8.03 -17.42
CA TRP A 143 17.04 8.66 -16.80
C TRP A 143 17.76 7.64 -15.94
N PHE A 144 19.07 7.61 -16.08
CA PHE A 144 19.96 6.83 -15.23
C PHE A 144 20.77 7.80 -14.38
N VAL A 145 21.00 7.41 -13.14
CA VAL A 145 21.90 8.12 -12.24
C VAL A 145 23.07 7.24 -11.90
N GLU A 146 24.25 7.83 -11.89
CA GLU A 146 25.45 7.21 -11.37
C GLU A 146 25.52 7.46 -9.88
N MET A 147 25.70 6.38 -9.13
CA MET A 147 25.80 6.42 -7.67
C MET A 147 27.11 5.78 -7.24
N SER A 148 27.74 6.38 -6.22
CA SER A 148 28.90 5.83 -5.54
C SER A 148 28.56 5.52 -4.09
N ALA A 149 29.21 4.52 -3.50
CA ALA A 149 29.09 4.30 -2.07
C ALA A 149 29.83 5.41 -1.31
N THR A 150 29.24 5.91 -0.22
CA THR A 150 29.87 6.99 0.57
C THR A 150 31.12 6.52 1.32
N CYS A 151 31.19 5.23 1.67
CA CYS A 151 32.34 4.65 2.34
C CYS A 151 33.43 4.18 1.36
N ASP A 152 33.09 4.04 0.08
CA ASP A 152 33.99 3.54 -0.96
C ASP A 152 33.62 4.13 -2.33
N GLU A 153 34.38 5.15 -2.75
CA GLU A 153 34.15 5.83 -4.02
C GLU A 153 34.54 4.99 -5.25
N SER A 154 35.23 3.86 -5.05
CA SER A 154 35.58 2.93 -6.14
C SER A 154 34.36 2.13 -6.61
N THR A 155 33.43 1.85 -5.70
CA THR A 155 32.16 1.21 -6.03
C THR A 155 31.20 2.21 -6.68
N ARG A 156 31.14 2.20 -8.02
CA ARG A 156 30.22 3.04 -8.82
C ARG A 156 29.33 2.19 -9.70
N PHE A 157 28.06 2.56 -9.78
CA PHE A 157 27.10 1.88 -10.65
C PHE A 157 26.01 2.83 -11.13
N TRP A 158 25.35 2.43 -12.21
CA TRP A 158 24.22 3.16 -12.77
C TRP A 158 22.91 2.52 -12.32
N VAL A 159 21.95 3.34 -11.90
CA VAL A 159 20.60 2.90 -11.57
C VAL A 159 19.56 3.78 -12.27
N ASN A 160 18.47 3.16 -12.73
CA ASN A 160 17.36 3.90 -13.33
C ASN A 160 16.68 4.78 -12.26
N ALA A 161 16.47 6.06 -12.57
CA ALA A 161 15.83 7.02 -11.68
C ALA A 161 14.39 6.63 -11.29
N LYS A 162 13.72 5.78 -12.09
CA LYS A 162 12.42 5.20 -11.71
C LYS A 162 12.53 4.30 -10.47
N ASN A 163 13.62 3.54 -10.31
CA ASN A 163 13.81 2.69 -9.13
C ASN A 163 13.96 3.52 -7.85
N LEU A 164 14.54 4.72 -7.93
CA LEU A 164 14.66 5.61 -6.77
C LEU A 164 13.31 6.10 -6.24
N LYS A 165 12.25 6.06 -7.05
CA LYS A 165 10.89 6.41 -6.62
C LYS A 165 10.29 5.36 -5.68
N GLU A 166 10.79 4.12 -5.69
CA GLU A 166 10.27 3.03 -4.88
C GLU A 166 10.88 3.02 -3.48
N ARG A 167 10.04 3.25 -2.48
CA ARG A 167 10.44 3.34 -1.07
C ARG A 167 10.92 2.02 -0.46
N GLU A 168 10.44 0.91 -1.01
CA GLU A 168 10.83 -0.43 -0.56
C GLU A 168 12.28 -0.76 -0.88
N ARG A 169 12.81 -0.19 -1.98
CA ARG A 169 14.19 -0.42 -2.43
C ARG A 169 15.12 0.71 -2.00
N TRP A 170 14.64 1.95 -2.09
CA TRP A 170 15.43 3.15 -1.85
C TRP A 170 14.74 4.10 -0.88
N SER A 171 15.50 4.65 0.05
CA SER A 171 15.06 5.76 0.91
C SER A 171 15.86 7.00 0.59
N MET A 172 15.20 8.14 0.46
CA MET A 172 15.87 9.42 0.26
C MET A 172 16.52 9.88 1.56
N GLY A 173 17.76 10.38 1.49
CA GLY A 173 18.54 10.81 2.65
C GLY A 173 19.33 9.67 3.31
N TRP A 174 19.94 10.01 4.43
CA TRP A 174 20.65 9.05 5.27
C TRP A 174 19.72 8.40 6.26
N LEU A 175 19.79 7.07 6.30
CA LEU A 175 19.00 6.28 7.20
C LEU A 175 19.88 5.45 8.12
N GLN A 176 19.55 5.45 9.40
CA GLN A 176 20.24 4.66 10.40
C GLN A 176 19.83 3.18 10.32
N LYS A 177 20.69 2.30 10.86
CA LYS A 177 20.43 0.85 10.88
C LYS A 177 19.12 0.52 11.60
N THR A 178 18.85 1.18 12.74
CA THR A 178 17.61 1.03 13.53
C THR A 178 16.37 1.33 12.70
N GLU A 179 16.39 2.43 11.95
CA GLU A 179 15.30 2.86 11.09
C GLU A 179 15.09 1.92 9.89
N ILE A 180 16.18 1.39 9.30
CA ILE A 180 16.10 0.38 8.22
C ILE A 180 15.43 -0.90 8.75
N LEU A 181 15.82 -1.37 9.93
CA LEU A 181 15.24 -2.57 10.53
C LEU A 181 13.77 -2.36 10.87
N ALA A 182 13.41 -1.18 11.40
CA ALA A 182 12.02 -0.82 11.66
C ALA A 182 11.17 -0.81 10.37
N ALA A 183 11.76 -0.42 9.23
CA ALA A 183 11.08 -0.46 7.94
C ALA A 183 10.93 -1.88 7.36
N LYS A 184 11.78 -2.83 7.75
CA LYS A 184 11.70 -4.23 7.31
C LYS A 184 10.75 -5.11 8.13
N GLY A 185 10.17 -4.58 9.19
CA GLY A 185 9.10 -5.26 9.95
C GLY A 185 9.55 -6.03 11.19
N GLU A 186 10.75 -5.78 11.73
CA GLU A 186 11.21 -6.58 12.88
C GLU A 186 10.77 -6.09 14.27
N LYS A 187 10.34 -4.84 14.46
CA LYS A 187 9.64 -4.41 15.69
C LYS A 187 8.68 -3.28 15.41
N ASN A 188 7.47 -3.37 15.99
CA ASN A 188 6.33 -2.44 15.98
C ASN A 188 6.65 -1.07 16.61
N THR A 189 7.70 -0.39 16.15
CA THR A 189 8.09 0.91 16.69
C THR A 189 8.75 1.76 15.60
N SER A 190 8.09 1.88 14.45
CA SER A 190 8.24 3.11 13.67
C SER A 190 6.94 3.89 13.80
N SER A 191 7.09 5.16 14.10
CA SER A 191 6.04 6.14 14.37
C SER A 191 4.99 6.16 13.27
N ASN A 192 4.00 5.28 13.42
CA ASN A 192 2.83 5.21 12.57
C ASN A 192 2.06 6.51 12.77
N GLN A 193 2.35 7.50 11.93
CA GLN A 193 1.65 8.76 11.99
C GLN A 193 0.17 8.49 11.74
N VAL A 194 -0.67 8.99 12.63
CA VAL A 194 -2.11 8.91 12.48
C VAL A 194 -2.47 9.54 11.14
N CYS A 195 -3.23 8.82 10.32
CA CYS A 195 -3.65 9.33 9.03
C CYS A 195 -4.49 10.59 9.25
N LYS A 196 -3.98 11.75 8.83
CA LYS A 196 -4.67 13.04 9.01
C LYS A 196 -6.05 13.09 8.36
N ALA A 197 -6.28 12.31 7.31
CA ALA A 197 -7.54 12.32 6.58
C ALA A 197 -8.67 11.61 7.34
N CYS A 198 -8.41 10.44 7.92
CA CYS A 198 -9.39 9.68 8.68
C CYS A 198 -9.19 9.77 10.20
N LYS A 199 -8.25 10.61 10.66
CA LYS A 199 -7.88 10.79 12.07
C LYS A 199 -7.60 9.48 12.82
N GLY A 200 -7.15 8.44 12.12
CA GLY A 200 -6.84 7.14 12.74
C GLY A 200 -7.92 6.06 12.56
N GLN A 201 -9.10 6.40 12.05
CA GLN A 201 -10.23 5.45 11.97
C GLN A 201 -10.13 4.49 10.78
N GLY A 202 -9.32 4.81 9.76
CA GLY A 202 -9.22 4.01 8.53
C GLY A 202 -10.44 4.17 7.59
N LEU A 203 -11.51 4.79 8.06
CA LEU A 203 -12.76 4.99 7.33
C LEU A 203 -13.03 6.49 7.16
N LEU A 204 -13.75 6.83 6.10
CA LEU A 204 -14.25 8.17 5.82
C LEU A 204 -15.77 8.10 5.61
N PRO A 205 -16.53 9.12 6.05
CA PRO A 205 -17.95 9.20 5.77
C PRO A 205 -18.16 9.31 4.25
N CYS A 206 -19.13 8.56 3.74
CA CYS A 206 -19.50 8.63 2.34
C CYS A 206 -20.20 9.97 2.05
N ILE A 207 -19.95 10.52 0.87
CA ILE A 207 -20.57 11.77 0.40
C ILE A 207 -22.10 11.71 0.46
N CYS A 208 -22.71 10.54 0.28
CA CYS A 208 -24.16 10.38 0.37
C CYS A 208 -24.75 10.60 1.77
N LYS A 209 -23.94 10.59 2.83
CA LYS A 209 -24.32 10.89 4.21
C LYS A 209 -23.96 12.33 4.62
N LEU A 210 -23.15 13.02 3.81
CA LEU A 210 -22.71 14.40 4.07
C LEU A 210 -23.68 15.45 3.51
N ARG A 211 -24.67 15.03 2.71
CA ARG A 211 -25.80 15.89 2.38
C ARG A 211 -26.84 15.71 3.48
N PRO A 212 -27.15 16.73 4.29
CA PRO A 212 -28.37 16.70 5.09
C PRO A 212 -29.55 16.53 4.12
N ASP A 213 -30.47 15.64 4.46
CA ASP A 213 -31.69 15.40 3.67
C ASP A 213 -32.71 16.56 3.78
N ASP A 214 -32.35 17.67 4.43
CA ASP A 214 -33.24 18.80 4.74
C ASP A 214 -32.80 20.08 4.04
N GLU A 215 -33.34 20.34 2.84
CA GLU A 215 -33.72 21.67 2.30
C GLU A 215 -34.10 21.51 0.82
N LEU A 216 -35.21 20.84 0.58
CA LEU A 216 -36.08 21.14 -0.56
C LEU A 216 -37.43 21.53 0.01
N THR A 217 -37.45 22.58 0.85
CA THR A 217 -38.69 23.34 1.06
C THR A 217 -38.97 24.02 -0.28
N LEU A 218 -39.89 23.40 -1.02
CA LEU A 218 -40.61 24.07 -2.08
C LEU A 218 -41.35 25.24 -1.43
N ASP A 219 -40.70 26.41 -1.39
CA ASP A 219 -41.41 27.66 -1.23
C ASP A 219 -42.25 27.83 -2.50
N ILE A 220 -43.47 27.28 -2.43
CA ILE A 220 -44.54 27.54 -3.35
C ILE A 220 -44.72 29.06 -3.34
N ILE A 221 -44.29 29.69 -4.42
CA ILE A 221 -44.61 31.08 -4.74
C ILE A 221 -46.14 31.16 -4.75
N ASN A 222 -46.72 31.71 -3.69
CA ASN A 222 -48.11 32.16 -3.69
C ASN A 222 -48.20 33.31 -4.70
N ILE A 223 -48.83 33.03 -5.82
CA ILE A 223 -49.29 34.01 -6.82
C ILE A 223 -50.66 34.51 -6.39
#